data_AF-A0A934CFC5-F1
#
_entry.id   AF-A0A934CFC5-F1
#
_cell.length_a   1.000
_cell.length_b   1.000
_cell.length_c   1.000
_cell.angle_alpha   90.00
_cell.angle_beta   90.00
_cell.angle_gamma   90.00
#
_symmetry.space_group_name_H-M   'P 1'
#
loop_
_entity.id
_entity.type
_entity.pdbx_description
1 polymer ?
#
loop_
_entity_poly.entity_id
_entity_poly.type
_entity_poly.pdbx_seq_one_letter_code
_entity_poly.pdbx_strand_id
1 'polypeptide(L)'
;MAFYLGRRGPDDLVLFRSSTIPTKESHGHLYTAVIGPFKSKVGASYFARYGRNNPHIRTADDAERLARADPRMEQAIVEESMTDEELAIALECDAQDQAEYSPQLNLPFQSRQEFFQTQGAISCPTGARTN
;
A
#
# COMPACT_ATOMS: atom_id res chain seq x y z
N MET A 1 -13.61 5.60 8.40
CA MET A 1 -12.77 6.42 9.31
C MET A 1 -11.83 7.23 8.43
N ALA A 2 -11.67 8.53 8.68
CA ALA A 2 -10.92 9.40 7.76
C ALA A 2 -9.41 9.36 8.04
N PHE A 3 -8.63 9.59 6.99
CA PHE A 3 -7.18 9.74 7.08
C PHE A 3 -6.80 11.22 7.24
N TYR A 4 -5.78 11.49 8.04
CA TYR A 4 -5.25 12.82 8.30
C TYR A 4 -3.73 12.79 8.29
N LEU A 5 -3.12 13.92 7.95
CA LEU A 5 -1.68 14.13 8.07
C LEU A 5 -1.41 15.12 9.21
N GLY A 6 -0.66 14.69 10.21
CA GLY A 6 -0.22 15.52 11.33
C GLY A 6 1.19 16.05 11.06
N ARG A 7 1.37 17.36 11.17
CA ARG A 7 2.67 18.02 10.98
C ARG A 7 3.44 18.08 12.30
N ARG A 8 4.55 17.35 12.40
CA ARG A 8 5.44 17.40 13.58
C ARG A 8 6.60 18.38 13.40
N GLY A 9 7.08 18.51 12.17
CA GLY A 9 8.15 19.43 11.80
C GLY A 9 7.90 20.09 10.44
N PRO A 10 8.86 20.88 9.93
CA PRO A 10 8.72 21.56 8.64
C PRO A 10 8.37 20.57 7.51
N ASP A 11 8.99 19.39 7.52
CA ASP A 11 8.94 18.40 6.44
C ASP A 11 8.53 17.01 6.93
N ASP A 12 8.02 16.94 8.16
CA ASP A 12 7.59 15.68 8.78
C ASP A 12 6.06 15.65 8.88
N LEU A 13 5.45 14.91 7.96
CA LEU A 13 4.02 14.62 7.91
C LEU A 13 3.78 13.17 8.30
N VAL A 14 3.03 12.98 9.37
CA VAL A 14 2.69 11.66 9.91
C VAL A 14 1.25 11.34 9.57
N LEU A 15 1.04 10.21 8.90
CA LEU A 15 -0.30 9.70 8.60
C LEU A 15 -0.94 9.10 9.85
N PHE A 16 -2.16 9.50 10.16
CA PHE A 16 -2.98 8.89 11.20
C PHE A 16 -4.44 8.80 10.77
N ARG A 17 -5.22 7.98 11.48
CA ARG A 17 -6.66 7.83 11.26
C ARG A 17 -7.41 8.40 12.46
N SER A 18 -8.52 9.08 12.22
CA SER A 18 -9.41 9.57 13.28
C SER A 18 -10.86 9.40 12.89
N SER A 19 -11.70 8.97 13.84
CA SER A 19 -13.16 8.89 13.68
C SER A 19 -13.82 10.26 13.83
N THR A 20 -13.17 11.19 14.54
CA THR A 20 -13.63 12.56 14.76
C THR A 20 -12.70 13.57 14.08
N ILE A 21 -13.20 14.79 13.89
CA ILE A 21 -12.39 15.89 13.33
C ILE A 21 -11.32 16.27 14.36
N PRO A 22 -10.02 16.24 14.00
CA PRO A 22 -8.95 16.65 14.90
C PRO A 22 -9.09 18.11 15.32
N THR A 23 -9.04 18.34 16.63
CA THR A 23 -9.10 19.66 17.25
C THR A 23 -7.79 19.99 17.95
N LYS A 24 -7.63 21.26 18.34
CA LYS A 24 -6.48 21.70 19.14
C LYS A 24 -6.38 20.95 20.47
N GLU A 25 -7.50 20.68 21.14
CA GLU A 25 -7.50 19.94 22.41
C GLU A 25 -7.09 18.47 22.21
N SER A 26 -7.62 17.82 21.17
CA SER A 26 -7.41 16.39 20.94
C SER A 26 -6.04 16.07 20.33
N HIS A 27 -5.52 16.90 19.41
CA HIS A 27 -4.32 16.58 18.63
C HIS A 27 -3.27 17.69 18.62
N GLY A 28 -3.56 18.88 19.18
CA GLY A 28 -2.64 20.02 19.17
C GLY A 28 -1.39 19.82 20.02
N HIS A 29 -1.38 18.83 20.93
CA HIS A 29 -0.19 18.43 21.68
C HIS A 29 0.72 17.47 20.89
N LEU A 30 0.21 16.84 19.83
CA LEU A 30 0.96 15.90 18.98
C LEU A 30 1.48 16.56 17.71
N TYR A 31 0.70 17.49 17.15
CA TYR A 31 0.93 18.07 15.84
C TYR A 31 0.77 19.59 15.88
N THR A 32 1.65 20.28 15.17
CA THR A 32 1.58 21.74 14.96
C THR A 32 0.43 22.13 14.04
N ALA A 33 0.08 21.27 13.09
CA ALA A 33 -1.03 21.42 12.18
C ALA A 33 -1.54 20.05 11.74
N VAL A 34 -2.79 19.99 11.31
CA VAL A 34 -3.42 18.79 10.75
C VAL A 34 -3.99 19.12 9.38
N ILE A 35 -3.80 18.23 8.42
CA ILE A 35 -4.27 18.35 7.04
C ILE A 35 -5.19 17.17 6.74
N GLY A 36 -6.37 17.44 6.17
CA GLY A 36 -7.40 16.45 5.86
C GLY A 36 -8.80 17.05 5.99
N PRO A 37 -9.87 16.24 5.98
CA PRO A 37 -9.85 14.78 5.91
C PRO A 37 -9.55 14.24 4.49
N PHE A 38 -8.79 13.14 4.43
CA PHE A 38 -8.62 12.32 3.24
C PHE A 38 -9.53 11.10 3.31
N LYS A 39 -10.04 10.68 2.14
CA LYS A 39 -10.91 9.52 1.97
C LYS A 39 -10.09 8.23 1.92
N SER A 40 -8.88 8.30 1.36
CA SER A 40 -7.98 7.17 1.16
C SER A 40 -6.62 7.39 1.81
N LYS A 41 -5.96 6.28 2.17
CA LYS A 41 -4.55 6.22 2.53
C LYS A 41 -3.70 6.67 1.35
N VAL A 42 -4.10 6.31 0.13
CA VAL A 42 -3.39 6.65 -1.11
C VAL A 42 -3.35 8.16 -1.32
N GLY A 43 -4.48 8.85 -1.22
CA GLY A 43 -4.58 10.30 -1.37
C GLY A 43 -3.80 11.05 -0.28
N ALA A 44 -3.88 10.59 0.96
CA ALA A 44 -3.06 11.15 2.05
C ALA A 44 -1.56 10.93 1.81
N SER A 45 -1.16 9.74 1.35
CA SER A 45 0.25 9.42 1.02
C SER A 45 0.74 10.24 -0.17
N TYR A 46 -0.11 10.45 -1.16
CA TYR A 46 0.18 11.29 -2.33
C TYR A 46 0.42 12.74 -1.93
N PHE A 47 -0.45 13.30 -1.08
CA PHE A 47 -0.25 14.65 -0.54
C PHE A 47 1.06 14.74 0.26
N ALA A 48 1.38 13.73 1.08
CA ALA A 48 2.62 13.74 1.86
C ALA A 48 3.87 13.75 0.99
N ARG A 49 3.86 13.04 -0.15
CA ARG A 49 5.00 12.96 -1.08
C ARG A 49 5.10 14.15 -2.03
N TYR A 50 3.96 14.56 -2.60
CA TYR A 50 3.92 15.50 -3.73
C TYR A 50 3.16 16.79 -3.45
N GLY A 51 2.54 16.94 -2.28
CA GLY A 51 1.77 18.13 -1.92
C GLY A 51 2.64 19.36 -1.66
N ARG A 52 3.86 19.16 -1.16
CA ARG A 52 4.77 20.27 -0.86
C ARG A 52 5.16 21.01 -2.13
N ASN A 53 4.90 22.32 -2.15
CA ASN A 53 5.18 23.23 -3.27
C ASN A 53 4.49 22.86 -4.59
N ASN A 54 3.42 22.06 -4.55
CA ASN A 54 2.67 21.71 -5.74
C ASN A 54 1.43 22.60 -5.87
N PRO A 55 1.39 23.53 -6.84
CA PRO A 55 0.27 24.45 -7.00
C PRO A 55 -1.04 23.75 -7.43
N HIS A 56 -0.94 22.52 -7.93
CA HIS A 56 -2.10 21.73 -8.36
C HIS A 56 -2.78 20.99 -7.20
N ILE A 57 -2.15 20.94 -6.02
CA ILE A 57 -2.70 20.27 -4.84
C ILE A 57 -3.06 21.34 -3.81
N ARG A 58 -4.30 21.84 -3.88
CA ARG A 58 -4.80 22.86 -2.95
C ARG A 58 -5.65 22.27 -1.84
N THR A 59 -6.34 21.17 -2.14
CA THR A 59 -7.26 20.49 -1.23
C THR A 59 -6.94 19.00 -1.11
N ALA A 60 -7.50 18.35 -0.10
CA ALA A 60 -7.43 16.89 0.03
C ALA A 60 -8.05 16.20 -1.18
N ASP A 61 -9.16 16.73 -1.73
CA ASP A 61 -9.83 16.13 -2.89
C ASP A 61 -9.00 16.24 -4.18
N ASP A 62 -8.21 17.31 -4.34
CA ASP A 62 -7.24 17.42 -5.44
C ASP A 62 -6.17 16.33 -5.36
N ALA A 63 -5.66 16.06 -4.15
CA ALA A 63 -4.68 15.01 -3.92
C ALA A 63 -5.27 13.63 -4.24
N GLU A 64 -6.52 13.36 -3.83
CA GLU A 64 -7.23 12.12 -4.14
C GLU A 64 -7.39 11.92 -5.66
N ARG A 65 -7.81 12.98 -6.36
CA ARG A 65 -8.00 12.96 -7.82
C ARG A 65 -6.67 12.71 -8.55
N LEU A 66 -5.61 13.42 -8.14
CA LEU A 66 -4.29 13.29 -8.76
C LEU A 66 -3.65 11.93 -8.43
N ALA A 67 -3.82 11.43 -7.22
CA ALA A 67 -3.34 10.11 -6.82
C ALA A 67 -3.94 9.00 -7.69
N ARG A 68 -5.24 9.07 -7.99
CA ARG A 68 -5.90 8.08 -8.86
C ARG A 68 -5.54 8.21 -10.34
N ALA A 69 -5.09 9.38 -10.76
CA ALA A 69 -4.67 9.62 -12.14
C ALA A 69 -3.17 9.31 -12.37
N ASP A 70 -2.39 9.10 -11.30
CA ASP A 70 -0.95 8.86 -11.39
C ASP A 70 -0.66 7.35 -11.48
N PRO A 71 -0.07 6.86 -12.60
CA PRO A 71 0.27 5.44 -12.76
C PRO A 71 1.21 4.92 -11.66
N ARG A 72 2.02 5.79 -11.04
CA ARG A 72 2.94 5.39 -9.95
C ARG A 72 2.21 4.99 -8.68
N MET A 73 0.92 5.31 -8.56
CA MET A 73 0.10 4.97 -7.42
C MET A 73 -0.75 3.72 -7.66
N GLU A 74 -0.75 3.14 -8.87
CA GLU A 74 -1.59 1.98 -9.21
C GLU A 74 -1.42 0.84 -8.22
N GLN A 75 -0.18 0.47 -7.88
CA GLN A 75 0.10 -0.58 -6.91
C GLN A 75 -0.49 -0.25 -5.52
N ALA A 76 -0.32 0.98 -5.05
CA ALA A 76 -0.85 1.41 -3.75
C ALA A 76 -2.40 1.46 -3.74
N ILE A 77 -3.03 1.75 -4.88
CA ILE A 77 -4.49 1.71 -5.05
C ILE A 77 -4.98 0.26 -5.00
N VAL A 78 -4.29 -0.66 -5.67
CA VAL A 78 -4.60 -2.08 -5.63
C VAL A 78 -4.50 -2.60 -4.20
N GLU A 79 -3.36 -2.38 -3.53
CA GLU A 79 -3.15 -2.80 -2.13
C GLU A 79 -4.21 -2.23 -1.16
N GLU A 80 -4.65 -0.99 -1.36
CA GLU A 80 -5.72 -0.40 -0.54
C GLU A 80 -7.10 -1.03 -0.82
N SER A 81 -7.34 -1.51 -2.05
CA SER A 81 -8.60 -2.13 -2.45
C SER A 81 -8.72 -3.59 -2.03
N MET A 82 -7.60 -4.25 -1.73
CA MET A 82 -7.54 -5.62 -1.27
C MET A 82 -8.02 -5.74 0.18
N THR A 83 -8.73 -6.82 0.47
CA THR A 83 -9.00 -7.23 1.85
C THR A 83 -7.70 -7.67 2.53
N ASP A 84 -7.68 -7.66 3.87
CA ASP A 84 -6.53 -8.12 4.64
C ASP A 84 -6.18 -9.59 4.32
N GLU A 85 -7.19 -10.40 3.99
CA GLU A 85 -7.06 -11.80 3.57
C GLU A 85 -6.40 -11.91 2.20
N GLU A 86 -6.89 -11.15 1.21
CA GLU A 86 -6.29 -11.11 -0.13
C GLU A 86 -4.85 -10.59 -0.10
N LEU A 87 -4.57 -9.60 0.74
CA LEU A 87 -3.23 -9.04 0.88
C LEU A 87 -2.26 -10.06 1.51
N ALA A 88 -2.71 -10.80 2.52
CA ALA A 88 -1.91 -11.86 3.13
C ALA A 88 -1.58 -12.96 2.12
N ILE A 89 -2.57 -13.38 1.31
CA ILE A 89 -2.37 -14.38 0.26
C ILE A 89 -1.37 -13.88 -0.79
N ALA A 90 -1.50 -12.64 -1.26
CA ALA A 90 -0.57 -12.08 -2.24
C ALA A 90 0.87 -12.00 -1.70
N LEU A 91 1.05 -11.60 -0.44
CA LEU A 91 2.37 -11.59 0.21
C LEU A 91 2.96 -13.00 0.34
N GLU A 92 2.14 -14.00 0.63
CA GLU A 92 2.57 -15.40 0.70
C GLU A 92 2.99 -15.92 -0.69
N CYS A 93 2.22 -15.62 -1.73
CA CYS A 93 2.56 -15.95 -3.11
C CYS A 93 3.87 -15.28 -3.56
N ASP A 94 4.03 -13.98 -3.31
CA ASP A 94 5.26 -13.24 -3.64
C ASP A 94 6.49 -13.84 -2.94
N ALA A 95 6.34 -14.28 -1.69
CA ALA A 95 7.40 -14.94 -0.94
C ALA A 95 7.77 -16.31 -1.52
N GLN A 96 6.79 -17.08 -2.00
CA GLN A 96 7.01 -18.37 -2.65
C GLN A 96 7.70 -18.20 -4.01
N ASP A 97 7.26 -17.25 -4.84
CA ASP A 97 7.88 -16.95 -6.13
C ASP A 97 9.35 -16.50 -5.97
N GLN A 98 9.66 -15.69 -4.97
CA GLN A 98 11.04 -15.29 -4.66
C GLN A 98 11.91 -16.46 -4.17
N ALA A 99 11.33 -17.40 -3.43
CA ALA A 99 12.02 -18.61 -3.01
C ALA A 99 12.33 -19.54 -4.21
N GLU A 100 11.42 -19.59 -5.19
CA GLU A 100 11.55 -20.42 -6.39
C GLU A 100 12.52 -19.83 -7.43
N TYR A 101 12.62 -18.50 -7.52
CA TYR A 101 13.58 -17.78 -8.39
C TYR A 101 14.94 -17.47 -7.77
N SER A 102 15.14 -17.77 -6.49
CA SER A 102 16.47 -17.63 -5.87
C SER A 102 17.42 -18.64 -6.50
N PRO A 103 18.55 -18.22 -7.12
CA PRO A 103 19.53 -19.16 -7.63
C PRO A 103 20.10 -19.88 -6.43
N GLN A 104 19.81 -21.18 -6.32
CA GLN A 104 20.42 -22.02 -5.30
C GLN A 104 21.95 -21.87 -5.44
N LEU A 105 22.56 -21.18 -4.48
CA LEU A 105 24.00 -21.09 -4.34
C LEU A 105 24.52 -22.53 -4.22
N ASN A 106 25.20 -22.95 -5.29
CA ASN A 106 25.74 -24.30 -5.51
C ASN A 106 26.26 -24.96 -4.22
N LEU A 107 25.60 -26.04 -3.81
CA LEU A 107 26.22 -27.10 -3.02
C LEU A 107 26.24 -28.39 -3.85
N PRO A 108 27.29 -29.21 -3.71
CA PRO A 108 27.75 -30.09 -4.77
C PRO A 108 26.80 -31.27 -5.03
N PHE A 109 26.53 -31.43 -6.33
CA PHE A 109 26.11 -32.61 -7.09
C PHE A 109 26.21 -33.97 -6.35
N GLN A 110 25.12 -34.44 -5.72
CA GLN A 110 24.79 -35.88 -5.60
C GLN A 110 23.42 -36.07 -4.91
N SER A 111 22.37 -36.26 -5.72
CA SER A 111 21.20 -37.16 -5.47
C SER A 111 20.02 -36.78 -6.38
N ARG A 112 20.24 -36.88 -7.70
CA ARG A 112 19.18 -36.76 -8.70
C ARG A 112 18.47 -38.10 -8.85
N GLN A 113 17.46 -38.35 -8.02
CA GLN A 113 16.42 -39.41 -8.09
C GLN A 113 15.90 -39.50 -6.64
N GLU A 114 14.81 -38.84 -6.24
CA GLU A 114 13.50 -39.51 -6.12
C GLU A 114 12.47 -38.54 -5.50
N PHE A 115 12.28 -37.32 -6.00
CA PHE A 115 11.16 -36.48 -5.53
C PHE A 115 10.46 -35.75 -6.69
N PHE A 116 10.20 -36.47 -7.77
CA PHE A 116 9.10 -36.16 -8.69
C PHE A 116 7.88 -36.94 -8.25
N GLN A 117 7.25 -36.55 -7.14
CA GLN A 117 5.91 -37.04 -6.80
C GLN A 117 5.31 -36.18 -5.69
N THR A 118 4.68 -35.08 -6.08
CA THR A 118 3.26 -34.85 -5.82
C THR A 118 2.85 -33.51 -6.40
N GLN A 119 1.93 -33.57 -7.35
CA GLN A 119 1.22 -32.42 -7.87
C GLN A 119 0.40 -31.81 -6.73
N GLY A 120 0.81 -30.64 -6.25
CA GLY A 120 -0.04 -29.74 -5.47
C GLY A 120 -0.60 -28.68 -6.41
N ALA A 121 -1.67 -29.01 -7.13
CA ALA A 121 -2.40 -28.03 -7.91
C ALA A 121 -3.01 -26.99 -6.95
N ILE A 122 -2.45 -25.78 -6.91
CA ILE A 122 -3.17 -24.61 -6.40
C ILE A 122 -3.52 -23.77 -7.64
N SER A 123 -4.74 -24.02 -8.12
CA SER A 123 -5.36 -23.28 -9.21
C SER A 123 -5.55 -21.84 -8.77
N CYS A 124 -4.70 -20.92 -9.25
CA CYS A 124 -5.02 -19.50 -9.22
C CYS A 124 -6.29 -19.30 -10.07
N PRO A 125 -7.41 -18.78 -9.53
CA PRO A 125 -8.61 -18.59 -10.31
C PRO A 125 -8.33 -17.49 -11.35
N THR A 126 -8.06 -17.94 -12.58
CA THR A 126 -7.91 -17.07 -13.73
C THR A 126 -9.30 -16.50 -14.03
N GLY A 127 -9.37 -15.16 -14.09
CA GLY A 127 -10.62 -14.40 -14.09
C GLY A 127 -11.72 -14.93 -15.02
N ALA A 128 -12.93 -14.98 -14.48
CA ALA A 128 -14.15 -15.20 -15.24
C ALA A 128 -14.34 -14.08 -16.27
N ARG A 129 -14.08 -14.37 -17.55
CA ARG A 129 -14.62 -13.59 -18.66
C ARG A 129 -16.03 -14.10 -18.96
N THR A 130 -16.99 -13.22 -18.66
CA THR A 130 -18.39 -13.32 -19.05
C THR A 130 -18.55 -13.20 -20.57
N ASN A 131 -19.49 -13.97 -21.13
CA ASN A 131 -20.28 -13.64 -22.32
C ASN A 131 -21.73 -13.92 -22.00
#